data_AF-A0A161KCX4-F1
#
_entry.id   AF-A0A161KCX4-F1
#
_cell.length_a   1.000
_cell.length_b   1.000
_cell.length_c   1.000
_cell.angle_alpha   90.00
_cell.angle_beta   90.00
_cell.angle_gamma   90.00
#
_symmetry.space_group_name_H-M   'P 1'
#
loop_
_entity.id
_entity.type
_entity.pdbx_description
1 polymer ?
#
loop_
_entity_poly.entity_id
_entity_poly.type
_entity_poly.pdbx_seq_one_letter_code
_entity_poly.pdbx_strand_id
1 'polypeptide(L)'
;MSLALAAIAAAIATHSVHIDHHGAPVEAVYSARTDIRTRTIGAHTPNRMDGRRCTWTATILVERRLANGPALTRPVPGERALSGNLPGPCVRDSRAIDREVARHDGAIRAHLLAAAEQDRTALLAELDTVRNMASN
;
A
#
# COMPACT_ATOMS: atom_id res chain seq x y z
N MET A 1 -0.49 0.72 -27.59
CA MET A 1 0.06 0.49 -26.23
C MET A 1 -1.11 0.49 -25.27
N SER A 2 -1.52 -0.66 -24.77
CA SER A 2 -2.70 -0.77 -23.91
C SER A 2 -2.26 -0.89 -22.45
N LEU A 3 -2.49 0.16 -21.67
CA LEU A 3 -2.39 0.15 -20.22
C LEU A 3 -3.70 -0.43 -19.68
N ALA A 4 -3.64 -1.58 -19.01
CA ALA A 4 -4.78 -2.10 -18.26
C ALA A 4 -4.46 -1.91 -16.77
N LEU A 5 -5.23 -1.06 -16.08
CA LEU A 5 -5.25 -1.02 -14.61
C LEU A 5 -6.23 -2.10 -14.15
N ALA A 6 -5.73 -3.11 -13.44
CA ALA A 6 -6.55 -4.06 -12.71
C ALA A 6 -6.33 -3.81 -11.22
N ALA A 7 -7.36 -3.36 -10.49
CA ALA A 7 -7.30 -3.20 -9.04
C ALA A 7 -7.56 -4.56 -8.38
N ILE A 8 -6.49 -5.22 -7.95
CA ILE A 8 -6.55 -6.47 -7.17
C ILE A 8 -6.55 -6.06 -5.69
N ALA A 9 -7.56 -6.48 -4.92
CA ALA A 9 -7.59 -6.26 -3.47
C ALA A 9 -6.56 -7.19 -2.79
N ALA A 10 -5.33 -6.71 -2.65
CA ALA A 10 -4.27 -7.37 -1.89
C ALA A 10 -4.65 -7.47 -0.39
N ALA A 11 -4.10 -8.48 0.30
CA ALA A 11 -4.23 -8.62 1.75
C ALA A 11 -3.85 -7.29 2.44
N ILE A 12 -4.80 -6.74 3.18
CA ILE A 12 -4.64 -5.44 3.83
C ILE A 12 -3.93 -5.67 5.16
N ALA A 13 -2.63 -5.38 5.21
CA ALA A 13 -1.96 -5.27 6.51
C ALA A 13 -2.54 -4.05 7.23
N THR A 14 -2.97 -4.23 8.48
CA THR A 14 -3.54 -3.15 9.30
C THR A 14 -2.76 -2.96 10.59
N HIS A 15 -2.76 -1.73 11.10
CA HIS A 15 -2.13 -1.35 12.37
C HIS A 15 -2.95 -0.27 13.06
N SER A 16 -3.43 -0.53 14.27
CA SER A 16 -4.17 0.45 15.07
C SER A 16 -3.26 1.12 16.11
N VAL A 17 -3.41 2.43 16.26
CA VAL A 17 -2.78 3.23 17.31
C VAL A 17 -3.86 3.90 18.13
N HIS A 18 -3.73 3.83 19.45
CA HIS A 18 -4.58 4.57 20.39
C HIS A 18 -3.86 5.82 20.86
N ILE A 19 -4.54 6.96 20.80
CA ILE A 19 -4.04 8.27 21.17
C ILE A 19 -5.02 8.87 22.17
N ASP A 20 -4.52 9.27 23.33
CA ASP A 20 -5.25 10.19 24.20
C ASP A 20 -5.00 11.61 23.69
N HIS A 21 -6.07 12.26 23.23
CA HIS A 21 -6.01 13.63 22.75
C HIS A 21 -6.93 14.51 23.59
N HIS A 22 -6.33 15.29 24.49
CA HIS A 22 -7.03 16.18 25.43
C HIS A 22 -8.13 15.47 26.25
N GLY A 23 -7.87 14.23 26.69
CA GLY A 23 -8.81 13.43 27.49
C GLY A 23 -9.86 12.69 26.66
N ALA A 24 -9.80 12.78 25.33
CA ALA A 24 -10.66 12.03 24.42
C ALA A 24 -9.83 10.90 23.74
N PRO A 25 -10.21 9.62 23.91
CA PRO A 25 -9.52 8.53 23.24
C PRO A 25 -9.85 8.50 21.75
N VAL A 26 -8.80 8.54 20.92
CA VAL A 26 -8.88 8.41 19.47
C VAL A 26 -8.15 7.15 19.04
N GLU A 27 -8.83 6.30 18.26
CA GLU A 27 -8.18 5.19 17.56
C GLU A 27 -7.93 5.59 16.10
N ALA A 28 -6.68 5.47 15.65
CA ALA A 28 -6.26 5.61 14.27
C ALA A 28 -5.90 4.24 13.71
N VAL A 29 -6.59 3.82 12.65
CA VAL A 29 -6.35 2.57 11.93
C VAL A 29 -5.60 2.88 10.64
N TYR A 30 -4.38 2.36 10.54
CA TYR A 30 -3.56 2.41 9.35
C TYR A 30 -3.72 1.14 8.54
N SER A 31 -3.88 1.26 7.23
CA SER A 31 -4.02 0.15 6.29
C SER A 31 -3.04 0.29 5.14
N ALA A 32 -2.28 -0.76 4.86
CA ALA A 32 -1.44 -0.84 3.68
C ALA A 32 -2.24 -1.38 2.48
N ARG A 33 -2.15 -0.70 1.34
CA ARG A 33 -2.68 -1.12 0.05
C ARG A 33 -1.52 -1.31 -0.93
N THR A 34 -1.63 -2.31 -1.78
CA THR A 34 -0.58 -2.62 -2.76
C THR A 34 -1.13 -2.43 -4.17
N ASP A 35 -0.54 -1.52 -4.95
CA ASP A 35 -0.78 -1.38 -6.40
C ASP A 35 0.30 -2.14 -7.17
N ILE A 36 -0.08 -3.09 -8.02
CA ILE A 36 0.85 -3.94 -8.76
C ILE A 36 0.81 -3.58 -10.23
N ARG A 37 1.99 -3.22 -10.76
CA ARG A 37 2.20 -2.97 -12.19
C ARG A 37 3.10 -4.04 -12.77
N THR A 38 2.76 -4.50 -13.97
CA THR A 38 3.50 -5.56 -14.65
C THR A 38 3.87 -5.14 -16.07
N ARG A 39 4.95 -5.71 -16.58
CA ARG A 39 5.40 -5.50 -17.96
C ARG A 39 6.16 -6.72 -18.46
N THR A 40 5.76 -7.22 -19.62
CA THR A 40 6.52 -8.24 -20.35
C THR A 40 7.70 -7.57 -21.04
N ILE A 41 8.91 -8.06 -20.77
CA ILE A 41 10.15 -7.64 -21.41
C ILE A 41 10.75 -8.83 -22.16
N GLY A 42 11.31 -8.60 -23.34
CA GLY A 42 11.93 -9.63 -24.18
C GLY A 42 11.06 -10.02 -25.37
N ALA A 43 11.63 -10.84 -26.25
CA ALA A 43 10.99 -11.27 -27.48
C ALA A 43 10.62 -12.75 -27.43
N HIS A 44 9.52 -13.09 -28.09
CA HIS A 44 9.20 -14.46 -28.43
C HIS A 44 9.60 -14.70 -29.89
N THR A 45 10.53 -15.62 -30.11
CA THR A 45 10.96 -16.01 -31.46
C THR A 45 10.60 -17.49 -31.69
N PRO A 46 9.87 -17.81 -32.77
CA PRO A 46 9.57 -19.20 -33.11
C PRO A 46 10.84 -20.06 -33.16
N ASN A 47 10.75 -21.31 -32.70
CA ASN A 47 11.86 -22.28 -32.67
C ASN A 47 13.09 -21.86 -31.82
N ARG A 48 12.92 -20.89 -30.90
CA ARG A 48 13.89 -20.55 -29.86
C ARG A 48 13.25 -20.71 -28.49
N MET A 49 14.08 -20.84 -27.44
CA MET A 49 13.59 -20.72 -26.06
C MET A 49 12.95 -19.35 -25.86
N ASP A 50 11.84 -19.31 -25.11
CA ASP A 50 11.15 -18.05 -24.81
C ASP A 50 12.05 -17.17 -23.92
N GLY A 51 12.52 -16.05 -24.49
CA GLY A 51 13.36 -15.07 -23.80
C GLY A 51 12.55 -14.03 -23.04
N ARG A 52 11.22 -14.13 -22.99
CA ARG A 52 10.38 -13.17 -22.27
C ARG A 52 10.49 -13.38 -20.77
N ARG A 53 10.39 -12.27 -20.05
CA ARG A 53 10.25 -12.20 -18.61
C ARG A 53 9.17 -11.21 -18.23
N CYS A 54 8.44 -11.50 -17.18
CA CYS A 54 7.49 -10.59 -16.58
C CYS A 54 8.21 -9.80 -15.49
N THR A 55 8.39 -8.50 -15.68
CA THR A 55 8.83 -7.60 -14.61
C THR A 55 7.62 -7.07 -13.87
N TRP A 56 7.68 -7.01 -12.55
CA TRP A 56 6.62 -6.46 -11.73
C TRP A 56 7.17 -5.43 -10.74
N THR A 57 6.34 -4.44 -10.42
CA THR A 57 6.57 -3.46 -9.36
C THR A 57 5.30 -3.39 -8.52
N ALA A 58 5.44 -3.55 -7.21
CA ALA A 58 4.39 -3.37 -6.24
C ALA A 58 4.65 -2.09 -5.45
N THR A 59 3.75 -1.11 -5.55
CA THR A 59 3.79 0.14 -4.78
C THR A 59 2.89 0.00 -3.57
N ILE A 60 3.47 0.11 -2.38
CA ILE A 60 2.79 0.06 -1.10
C ILE A 60 2.43 1.48 -0.69
N LEU A 61 1.13 1.71 -0.52
CA LEU A 61 0.52 2.95 -0.09
C LEU A 61 -0.06 2.72 1.31
N VAL A 62 0.07 3.70 2.20
CA VAL A 62 -0.54 3.64 3.54
C VAL A 62 -1.65 4.67 3.61
N GLU A 63 -2.80 4.24 4.13
CA GLU A 63 -3.95 5.08 4.37
C GLU A 63 -4.31 5.00 5.86
N ARG A 64 -4.75 6.12 6.44
CA ARG A 64 -5.23 6.23 7.82
C ARG A 64 -6.74 6.52 7.83
N ARG A 65 -7.45 5.87 8.74
CA ARG A 65 -8.83 6.17 9.11
C ARG A 65 -8.94 6.33 10.62
N LEU A 66 -9.74 7.28 11.09
CA LEU A 66 -10.08 7.39 12.51
C LEU A 66 -11.31 6.52 12.82
N ALA A 67 -11.27 5.75 13.90
CA ALA A 67 -12.40 4.91 14.30
C ALA A 67 -13.56 5.74 14.89
N ASN A 68 -13.23 6.76 15.68
CA ASN A 68 -14.18 7.54 16.48
C ASN A 68 -14.39 8.98 15.95
N GLY A 69 -14.13 9.21 14.66
CA GLY A 69 -14.21 10.53 14.03
C GLY A 69 -14.94 10.48 12.67
N PRO A 70 -15.02 11.60 11.93
CA PRO A 70 -15.56 11.57 10.57
C PRO A 70 -14.83 10.49 9.76
N ALA A 71 -15.61 9.65 9.07
CA ALA A 71 -15.15 8.46 8.35
C ALA A 71 -14.36 8.81 7.07
N LEU A 72 -13.37 9.69 7.19
CA LEU A 72 -12.48 10.09 6.11
C LEU A 72 -11.23 9.23 6.15
N THR A 73 -10.93 8.59 5.01
CA THR A 73 -9.66 7.92 4.79
C THR A 73 -8.67 8.95 4.26
N ARG A 74 -7.50 9.08 4.88
CA ARG A 74 -6.43 9.99 4.47
C ARG A 74 -5.20 9.21 4.02
N PRO A 75 -4.59 9.54 2.86
CA PRO A 75 -3.32 8.96 2.49
C PRO A 75 -2.22 9.47 3.44
N VAL A 76 -1.36 8.56 3.88
CA VAL A 76 -0.16 8.88 4.66
C VAL A 76 1.01 9.06 3.68
N PRO A 77 1.79 10.15 3.77
CA PRO A 77 2.96 10.35 2.92
C PRO A 77 3.99 9.22 3.08
N GLY A 78 4.65 8.87 1.97
CA GLY A 78 5.70 7.85 1.94
C GLY A 78 5.24 6.54 1.31
N GLU A 79 5.49 6.40 0.01
CA GLU A 79 5.29 5.14 -0.70
C GLU A 79 6.53 4.24 -0.62
N ARG A 80 6.33 2.92 -0.68
CA ARG A 80 7.41 1.94 -0.79
C ARG A 80 7.23 1.13 -2.06
N ALA A 81 8.23 1.09 -2.91
CA ALA A 81 8.24 0.19 -4.07
C ALA A 81 8.99 -1.11 -3.76
N LEU A 82 8.42 -2.21 -4.22
CA LEU A 82 9.04 -3.54 -4.31
C LEU A 82 9.04 -3.95 -5.78
N SER A 83 10.04 -4.69 -6.25
CA SER A 83 10.08 -5.12 -7.64
C SER A 83 10.76 -6.46 -7.81
N GLY A 84 10.46 -7.12 -8.92
CA GLY A 84 11.03 -8.41 -9.25
C GLY A 84 10.74 -8.84 -10.67
N ASN A 85 11.13 -10.08 -10.97
CA ASN A 85 10.88 -10.70 -12.26
C ASN A 85 10.40 -12.14 -12.11
N LEU A 86 9.68 -12.61 -13.13
CA LEU A 86 9.26 -13.99 -13.30
C LEU A 86 9.59 -14.45 -14.73
N PRO A 87 9.89 -15.74 -14.93
CA PRO A 87 10.11 -16.28 -16.28
C PRO A 87 8.80 -16.25 -17.10
N GLY A 88 8.93 -16.01 -18.41
CA GLY A 88 7.81 -15.97 -19.34
C GLY A 88 7.09 -14.61 -19.39
N PRO A 89 6.02 -14.49 -20.20
CA PRO A 89 5.24 -13.26 -20.30
C PRO A 89 4.40 -12.99 -19.04
N CYS A 90 4.04 -11.74 -18.80
CA CYS A 90 3.05 -11.41 -17.77
C CYS A 90 1.67 -11.97 -18.15
N VAL A 91 1.03 -12.66 -17.21
CA VAL A 91 -0.36 -13.15 -17.33
C VAL A 91 -1.29 -12.25 -16.52
N ARG A 92 -2.54 -12.08 -16.98
CA ARG A 92 -3.50 -11.11 -16.39
C ARG A 92 -3.83 -11.39 -14.91
N ASP A 93 -3.90 -12.66 -14.50
CA ASP A 93 -4.25 -13.07 -13.12
C ASP A 93 -3.10 -13.83 -12.45
N SER A 94 -1.93 -13.20 -12.42
CA SER A 94 -0.69 -13.83 -11.98
C SER A 94 -0.63 -14.01 -10.45
N ARG A 95 -1.24 -15.09 -9.93
CA ARG A 95 -1.04 -15.58 -8.55
C ARG A 95 0.44 -15.76 -8.18
N ALA A 96 1.32 -15.91 -9.17
CA ALA A 96 2.75 -15.98 -8.95
C ALA A 96 3.34 -14.65 -8.47
N ILE A 97 2.82 -13.51 -8.96
CA ILE A 97 3.24 -12.18 -8.47
C ILE A 97 2.71 -11.98 -7.06
N ASP A 98 1.46 -12.34 -6.79
CA ASP A 98 0.89 -12.23 -5.43
C ASP A 98 1.73 -13.01 -4.41
N ARG A 99 2.20 -14.20 -4.78
CA ARG A 99 3.11 -14.99 -3.94
C ARG A 99 4.46 -14.32 -3.72
N GLU A 100 5.03 -13.67 -4.73
CA GLU A 100 6.27 -12.92 -4.54
C GLU A 100 6.06 -11.71 -3.64
N VAL A 101 4.99 -10.94 -3.84
CA VAL A 101 4.65 -9.81 -2.97
C VAL A 101 4.42 -10.29 -1.53
N ALA A 102 3.73 -11.42 -1.34
CA ALA A 102 3.50 -12.01 -0.02
C ALA A 102 4.80 -12.41 0.71
N ARG A 103 5.87 -12.75 0.00
CA ARG A 103 7.18 -12.99 0.63
C ARG A 103 7.80 -11.72 1.23
N HIS A 104 7.34 -10.56 0.81
CA HIS A 104 7.74 -9.26 1.36
C HIS A 104 6.82 -8.76 2.49
N ASP A 105 5.92 -9.59 3.04
CA ASP A 105 5.00 -9.20 4.12
C ASP A 105 5.71 -8.52 5.30
N GLY A 106 6.89 -9.02 5.71
CA GLY A 106 7.69 -8.39 6.75
C GLY A 106 8.13 -6.95 6.42
N ALA A 107 8.51 -6.69 5.16
CA ALA A 107 8.90 -5.35 4.70
C ALA A 107 7.67 -4.43 4.58
N ILE A 108 6.53 -4.96 4.14
CA ILE A 108 5.26 -4.22 4.07
C ILE A 108 4.81 -3.81 5.48
N ARG A 109 4.86 -4.74 6.45
CA ARG A 109 4.54 -4.46 7.85
C ARG A 109 5.49 -3.43 8.46
N ALA A 110 6.80 -3.56 8.22
CA ALA A 110 7.78 -2.58 8.69
C ALA A 110 7.51 -1.18 8.12
N HIS A 111 7.17 -1.09 6.82
CA HIS A 111 6.78 0.18 6.19
C HIS A 111 5.51 0.77 6.81
N LEU A 112 4.49 -0.06 7.05
CA LEU A 112 3.24 0.35 7.69
C LEU A 112 3.47 0.94 9.09
N LEU A 113 4.29 0.29 9.91
CA LEU A 113 4.65 0.76 11.25
C LEU A 113 5.44 2.08 11.19
N ALA A 114 6.42 2.17 10.29
CA ALA A 114 7.22 3.39 10.11
C ALA A 114 6.35 4.56 9.65
N ALA A 115 5.43 4.33 8.71
CA ALA A 115 4.49 5.36 8.24
C ALA A 115 3.57 5.85 9.37
N ALA A 116 3.06 4.94 10.20
CA ALA A 116 2.23 5.31 11.35
C ALA A 116 2.99 6.17 12.37
N GLU A 117 4.25 5.82 12.66
CA GLU A 117 5.10 6.61 13.56
C GLU A 117 5.41 8.00 12.99
N GLN A 118 5.74 8.08 11.70
CA GLN A 118 6.03 9.35 11.02
C GLN A 118 4.82 10.28 10.91
N ASP A 119 3.62 9.72 10.75
CA ASP A 119 2.36 10.47 10.64
C ASP A 119 1.91 11.08 11.98
N ARG A 120 2.44 10.62 13.11
CA ARG A 120 1.97 10.98 14.46
C ARG A 120 1.82 12.49 14.68
N THR A 121 2.84 13.28 14.33
CA THR A 121 2.81 14.74 14.51
C THR A 121 1.75 15.40 13.64
N ALA A 122 1.61 14.95 12.39
CA ALA A 122 0.61 15.49 11.47
C ALA A 122 -0.81 15.15 11.94
N LEU A 123 -1.04 13.91 12.41
CA LEU A 123 -2.30 13.48 12.97
C LEU A 123 -2.71 14.31 14.20
N LEU A 124 -1.80 14.57 15.14
CA LEU A 124 -2.12 15.40 16.31
C LEU A 124 -2.53 16.82 15.90
N ALA A 125 -1.83 17.43 14.95
CA ALA A 125 -2.19 18.75 14.42
C ALA A 125 -3.56 18.76 13.69
N GLU A 126 -3.88 17.69 12.96
CA GLU A 126 -5.20 17.51 12.35
C GLU A 126 -6.31 17.44 13.42
N LEU A 127 -6.10 16.70 14.51
CA LEU A 127 -7.06 16.57 15.60
C LEU A 127 -7.28 17.90 16.34
N ASP A 128 -6.21 18.64 16.63
CA ASP A 128 -6.29 19.98 17.24
C ASP A 128 -7.12 20.92 16.37
N THR A 129 -6.92 20.89 15.05
CA THR A 129 -7.67 21.71 14.09
C THR A 129 -9.16 21.39 14.13
N VAL A 130 -9.53 20.10 14.11
CA VAL A 130 -10.94 19.66 14.18
C VAL A 130 -11.59 20.08 15.49
N ARG A 131 -10.89 19.93 16.62
CA ARG A 131 -11.39 20.36 17.93
C ARG A 131 -11.64 21.87 17.99
N ASN A 132 -10.69 22.67 17.49
CA ASN A 132 -10.82 24.13 17.47
C ASN A 132 -11.99 24.59 16.61
N MET A 133 -12.28 23.89 15.50
CA MET A 133 -13.46 24.15 14.69
C MET A 133 -14.77 23.78 15.41
N ALA A 134 -14.78 22.70 16.20
CA ALA A 134 -15.98 22.26 16.92
C ALA A 134 -16.27 23.09 18.19
N SER A 135 -15.31 23.88 18.66
CA SER A 135 -15.43 24.71 19.87
C SER A 135 -15.85 26.16 19.59
N ASN A 136 -16.03 26.55 18.31
CA ASN A 136 -16.56 27.84 17.87
C ASN A 136 -18.02 27.70 17.42
#